data_AF-A0A1M7JGK0-F1
#
_entry.id   AF-A0A1M7JGK0-F1
#
_cell.length_a   1.000
_cell.length_b   1.000
_cell.length_c   1.000
_cell.angle_alpha   90.00
_cell.angle_beta   90.00
_cell.angle_gamma   90.00
#
_symmetry.space_group_name_H-M   'P 1'
#
loop_
_entity.id
_entity.type
_entity.pdbx_description
1 polymer ?
#
loop_
_entity_poly.entity_id
_entity_poly.type
_entity_poly.pdbx_seq_one_letter_code
_entity_poly.pdbx_strand_id
1 'polypeptide(L)'
;MVPQPHIHCPLCRWEPSGDSLWYCGPLEPGAGCRTRWNTFWTAGCCPGCGHFWAMTQCLSCKQKSPHEAWYHYPSDEGREQRKEEELEISR
;
A
#
# COMPACT_ATOMS: atom_id res chain seq x y z
N MET A 1 16.41 -1.54 10.77
CA MET A 1 15.19 -0.92 10.19
C MET A 1 14.70 -1.81 9.07
N VAL A 2 13.44 -2.23 9.14
CA VAL A 2 12.76 -2.92 8.04
C VAL A 2 12.56 -1.90 6.93
N PRO A 3 12.88 -2.22 5.66
CA PRO A 3 12.65 -1.28 4.57
C PRO A 3 11.16 -0.92 4.46
N GLN A 4 10.87 0.35 4.24
CA GLN A 4 9.51 0.83 4.04
C GLN A 4 9.05 0.44 2.62
N PRO A 5 7.82 -0.06 2.44
CA PRO A 5 7.30 -0.40 1.12
C PRO A 5 7.03 0.86 0.31
N HIS A 6 7.25 0.79 -1.00
CA HIS A 6 6.73 1.77 -1.96
C HIS A 6 5.29 1.43 -2.31
N ILE A 7 4.38 2.39 -2.18
CA ILE A 7 2.95 2.16 -2.39
C ILE A 7 2.54 2.64 -3.77
N HIS A 8 2.15 1.73 -4.65
CA HIS A 8 1.62 2.08 -5.96
C HIS A 8 0.68 1.03 -6.53
N CYS A 9 -0.22 1.46 -7.41
CA CYS A 9 -1.15 0.58 -8.09
C CYS A 9 -0.38 -0.51 -8.85
N PRO A 10 -0.62 -1.81 -8.59
CA PRO A 10 0.10 -2.89 -9.27
C PRO A 10 -0.19 -2.99 -10.77
N LEU A 11 -1.26 -2.32 -11.24
CA LEU A 11 -1.72 -2.39 -12.63
C LEU A 11 -1.22 -1.23 -13.49
N CYS A 12 -1.04 -0.04 -12.91
CA CYS A 12 -0.71 1.17 -13.67
C CYS A 12 0.38 2.03 -13.03
N ARG A 13 0.95 1.61 -11.90
CA ARG A 13 2.00 2.32 -11.14
C ARG A 13 1.63 3.71 -10.64
N TRP A 14 0.33 4.04 -10.58
CA TRP A 14 -0.10 5.30 -9.95
C TRP A 14 0.14 5.26 -8.44
N GLU A 15 0.69 6.35 -7.92
CA GLU A 15 1.04 6.52 -6.51
C GLU A 15 -0.02 7.37 -5.79
N PRO A 16 -0.59 6.87 -4.68
CA PRO A 16 -1.52 7.65 -3.88
C PRO A 16 -0.79 8.74 -3.09
N SER A 17 -1.27 9.97 -3.18
CA SER A 17 -0.88 11.06 -2.28
C SER A 17 -1.62 10.99 -0.94
N GLY A 18 -1.21 11.82 0.03
CA GLY A 18 -1.94 11.97 1.30
C GLY A 18 -3.42 12.33 1.13
N ASP A 19 -3.76 13.07 0.07
CA ASP A 19 -5.13 13.51 -0.25
C ASP A 19 -5.92 12.49 -1.08
N SER A 20 -5.34 11.33 -1.38
CA SER A 20 -6.04 10.24 -2.07
C SER A 20 -7.00 9.56 -1.09
N LEU A 21 -8.29 9.85 -1.21
CA LEU A 21 -9.33 9.37 -0.30
C LEU A 21 -10.24 8.34 -0.96
N TRP A 22 -10.52 7.27 -0.24
CA TRP A 22 -11.55 6.28 -0.52
C TRP A 22 -12.74 6.47 0.41
N TYR A 23 -13.84 5.83 0.06
CA TYR A 23 -15.11 5.95 0.77
C TYR A 23 -15.58 4.58 1.26
N CYS A 24 -15.99 4.50 2.53
CA CYS A 24 -16.55 3.28 3.11
C CYS A 24 -18.00 3.15 2.64
N GLY A 25 -18.18 2.54 1.48
CA GLY A 25 -19.49 2.26 0.90
C GLY A 25 -20.14 0.99 1.49
N PRO A 26 -21.45 0.83 1.35
CA PRO A 26 -22.20 -0.35 1.80
C PRO A 26 -22.05 -1.51 0.81
N LEU A 27 -20.82 -1.85 0.41
CA LEU A 27 -20.54 -2.90 -0.58
C LEU A 27 -20.41 -4.29 0.04
N GLU A 28 -20.11 -4.36 1.34
CA GLU A 28 -19.91 -5.58 2.09
C GLU A 28 -20.65 -5.51 3.44
N PRO A 29 -21.13 -6.65 3.99
CA PRO A 29 -21.72 -6.68 5.33
C PRO A 29 -20.72 -6.16 6.37
N GLY A 30 -21.16 -5.28 7.27
CA GLY A 30 -20.28 -4.63 8.27
C GLY A 30 -19.55 -3.38 7.76
N ALA A 31 -19.65 -3.06 6.48
CA ALA A 31 -19.17 -1.80 5.91
C ALA A 31 -20.30 -0.73 5.82
N GLY A 32 -19.99 0.45 5.27
CA GLY A 32 -20.98 1.48 4.96
C GLY A 32 -21.05 2.66 5.94
N CYS A 33 -20.05 2.88 6.79
CA CYS A 33 -20.05 4.00 7.75
C CYS A 33 -19.78 5.38 7.12
N ARG A 34 -19.53 5.44 5.81
CA ARG A 34 -19.34 6.69 5.03
C ARG A 34 -18.05 7.47 5.34
N THR A 35 -17.17 6.89 6.16
CA THR A 35 -15.84 7.47 6.41
C THR A 35 -15.07 7.65 5.10
N ARG A 36 -14.37 8.78 4.98
CA ARG A 36 -13.44 9.07 3.90
C ARG A 36 -12.02 9.06 4.45
N TRP A 37 -11.15 8.21 3.91
CA TRP A 37 -9.78 8.07 4.39
C TRP A 37 -8.86 7.54 3.29
N ASN A 38 -7.57 7.75 3.44
CA ASN A 38 -6.58 7.05 2.63
C ASN A 38 -6.43 5.62 3.16
N THR A 39 -6.73 4.61 2.32
CA THR A 39 -6.75 3.21 2.76
C THR A 39 -5.41 2.73 3.27
N PHE A 40 -4.30 3.33 2.82
CA PHE A 40 -2.94 2.95 3.22
C PHE A 40 -2.55 3.43 4.63
N TRP A 41 -3.28 4.38 5.24
CA TRP A 41 -3.03 4.80 6.62
C TRP A 41 -3.31 3.71 7.64
N THR A 42 -4.20 2.79 7.30
CA THR A 42 -4.74 1.76 8.21
C THR A 42 -4.69 0.37 7.58
N ALA A 43 -3.86 0.18 6.55
CA ALA A 43 -3.73 -1.06 5.80
C ALA A 43 -5.08 -1.65 5.33
N GLY A 44 -5.99 -0.80 4.86
CA GLY A 44 -7.31 -1.22 4.36
C GLY A 44 -8.40 -1.30 5.43
N CYS A 45 -8.08 -1.12 6.72
CA CYS A 45 -9.07 -1.10 7.80
C CYS A 45 -9.80 0.25 7.87
N CYS A 46 -11.12 0.26 7.81
CA CYS A 46 -11.88 1.50 7.93
C CYS A 46 -11.82 2.05 9.37
N PRO A 47 -11.36 3.28 9.61
CA PRO A 47 -11.27 3.81 10.98
C PRO A 47 -12.63 4.13 11.62
N GLY A 48 -13.71 4.18 10.82
CA GLY A 48 -15.06 4.46 11.33
C GLY A 48 -15.81 3.23 11.84
N CYS A 49 -15.74 2.11 11.12
CA CYS A 49 -16.46 0.87 11.49
C CYS A 49 -15.58 -0.36 11.68
N GLY A 50 -14.27 -0.24 11.50
CA GLY A 50 -13.32 -1.36 11.63
C GLY A 50 -13.35 -2.37 10.49
N HIS A 51 -14.16 -2.14 9.44
CA HIS A 51 -14.25 -3.07 8.31
C HIS A 51 -12.94 -3.15 7.53
N PHE A 52 -12.44 -4.35 7.27
CA PHE A 52 -11.21 -4.58 6.52
C PHE A 52 -11.49 -4.76 5.02
N TRP A 53 -11.00 -3.83 4.20
CA TRP A 53 -11.14 -3.88 2.75
C TRP A 53 -9.97 -4.62 2.10
N ALA A 54 -10.21 -5.87 1.67
CA ALA A 54 -9.21 -6.69 0.98
C ALA A 54 -8.88 -6.20 -0.44
N MET A 55 -9.76 -5.40 -1.06
CA MET A 55 -9.59 -4.86 -2.41
C MET A 55 -9.52 -3.34 -2.38
N THR A 56 -8.59 -2.76 -3.12
CA THR A 56 -8.47 -1.31 -3.30
C THR A 56 -8.68 -0.92 -4.74
N GLN A 57 -9.50 0.11 -4.93
CA GLN A 57 -9.82 0.70 -6.22
C GLN A 57 -8.76 1.74 -6.60
N CYS A 58 -8.05 1.59 -7.72
CA CYS A 58 -7.15 2.64 -8.17
C CYS A 58 -7.91 3.92 -8.57
N LEU A 59 -7.47 5.10 -8.10
CA LEU A 59 -8.09 6.38 -8.44
C LEU A 59 -7.68 6.89 -9.83
N SER A 60 -6.59 6.38 -10.41
CA SER A 60 -6.17 6.70 -11.78
C SER A 60 -6.83 5.77 -12.80
N CYS A 61 -6.44 4.49 -12.84
CA CYS A 61 -6.93 3.54 -13.85
C CYS A 61 -8.32 2.94 -13.58
N LYS A 62 -8.92 3.22 -12.42
CA LYS A 62 -10.25 2.72 -12.02
C LYS A 62 -10.41 1.19 -12.03
N GLN A 63 -9.30 0.44 -11.98
CA GLN A 63 -9.29 -1.01 -11.75
C GLN A 63 -9.10 -1.35 -10.26
N LYS A 64 -9.76 -2.41 -9.79
CA LYS A 64 -9.58 -2.94 -8.43
C LYS A 64 -8.45 -3.96 -8.41
N SER A 65 -7.67 -3.96 -7.35
CA SER A 65 -6.62 -4.95 -7.10
C SER A 65 -6.57 -5.29 -5.61
N PRO A 66 -6.01 -6.46 -5.22
CA PRO A 66 -5.79 -6.81 -3.82
C PRO A 66 -5.02 -5.71 -3.11
N HIS A 67 -5.46 -5.30 -1.92
CA HIS A 67 -4.83 -4.21 -1.17
C HIS A 67 -3.36 -4.51 -0.85
N GLU A 68 -3.04 -5.77 -0.54
CA GLU A 68 -1.66 -6.22 -0.28
C GLU A 68 -0.72 -6.02 -1.47
N ALA A 69 -1.23 -6.12 -2.70
CA ALA A 69 -0.43 -6.00 -3.92
C ALA A 69 0.00 -4.56 -4.22
N TRP A 70 -0.47 -3.58 -3.44
CA TRP A 70 -0.01 -2.19 -3.52
C TRP A 70 1.30 -1.95 -2.78
N TYR A 71 1.73 -2.85 -1.88
CA TYR A 71 2.94 -2.69 -1.08
C TYR A 71 4.12 -3.38 -1.77
N HIS A 72 5.04 -2.58 -2.32
CA HIS A 72 6.23 -3.07 -3.00
C HIS A 72 7.45 -2.87 -2.12
N TYR A 73 7.93 -3.95 -1.50
CA TYR A 73 9.13 -3.90 -0.67
C TYR A 73 10.38 -3.94 -1.57
N PRO A 74 11.41 -3.13 -1.29
CA PRO A 74 12.67 -3.27 -1.99
C PRO A 74 13.27 -4.65 -1.68
N SER A 75 13.72 -5.36 -2.71
CA SER A 75 14.40 -6.65 -2.58
C SER A 75 15.66 -6.51 -1.70
N ASP A 76 16.00 -7.56 -0.93
CA ASP A 76 17.20 -7.58 -0.08
C ASP A 76 18.52 -7.53 -0.89
N GLU A 77 18.45 -7.72 -2.22
CA GLU A 77 19.59 -7.69 -3.16
C GLU A 77 20.42 -6.40 -3.05
N GLY A 78 19.78 -5.24 -2.85
CA GLY A 78 20.50 -3.96 -2.66
C GLY A 78 21.15 -3.81 -1.28
N ARG A 79 20.89 -4.73 -0.35
CA ARG A 79 21.49 -4.79 0.99
C ARG A 79 22.69 -5.75 1.00
N GLU A 80 22.61 -6.82 0.21
CA GLU A 80 23.72 -7.74 -0.03
C GLU A 80 24.84 -7.07 -0.83
N GLN A 81 24.51 -6.36 -1.92
CA GLN A 81 25.49 -5.63 -2.73
C GLN A 81 26.27 -4.58 -1.92
N ARG A 82 25.60 -3.81 -1.05
CA ARG A 82 26.26 -2.81 -0.18
C ARG A 82 27.18 -3.44 0.86
N LYS A 83 26.86 -4.63 1.36
CA LYS A 83 27.74 -5.33 2.31
C LYS A 83 28.98 -5.88 1.62
N GLU A 84 28.85 -6.39 0.41
CA GLU A 84 29.97 -6.92 -0.37
C GLU A 84 30.95 -5.80 -0.77
N GLU A 85 30.47 -4.66 -1.28
CA GLU A 85 31.31 -3.51 -1.59
C GLU A 85 32.01 -2.93 -0.34
N GLU A 86 31.33 -2.86 0.81
CA GLU A 86 31.93 -2.36 2.06
C GLU A 86 33.02 -3.30 2.61
N LEU A 87 32.83 -4.61 2.47
CA LEU A 87 33.84 -5.62 2.78
C LEU A 87 35.05 -5.55 1.84
N GLU A 88 34.84 -5.32 0.54
CA GLU A 88 35.90 -5.14 -0.44
C GLU A 88 36.72 -3.85 -0.23
N ILE A 89 36.07 -2.74 0.14
CA ILE A 89 36.75 -1.47 0.44
C ILE A 89 37.56 -1.56 1.76
N SER A 90 37.14 -2.43 2.68
CA SER A 90 37.83 -2.66 3.96
C SER A 90 39.02 -3.64 3.91
N ARG A 91 39.30 -4.21 2.73
CA ARG A 91 40.35 -5.21 2.48
C ARG A 91 41.58 -4.58 1.83
#